data_AF-A0A8T6L283-F1
#
_entry.id   AF-A0A8T6L283-F1
#
_cell.length_a   1.000
_cell.length_b   1.000
_cell.length_c   1.000
_cell.angle_alpha   90.00
_cell.angle_beta   90.00
_cell.angle_gamma   90.00
#
_symmetry.space_group_name_H-M   'P 1'
#
loop_
_entity.id
_entity.type
_entity.pdbx_description
1 polymer ?
#
loop_
_entity_poly.entity_id
_entity_poly.type
_entity_poly.pdbx_seq_one_letter_code
_entity_poly.pdbx_strand_id
1 'polypeptide(L)'
;MEAPEITEIRHAVRALCAKYGEDYWLELDRERGYPTEFVAELTESGFLTVLIPEAYGGAGLGVYEAAVVMEEVCRSGAHAGACHAQMYVMG
;
A
#
# COMPACT_ATOMS: atom_id res chain seq x y z
N MET A 1 -8.03 -19.80 -10.84
CA MET A 1 -9.00 -18.85 -10.27
C MET A 1 -8.27 -18.21 -9.09
N GLU A 2 -8.11 -16.90 -9.09
CA GLU A 2 -7.42 -16.18 -7.99
C GLU A 2 -8.26 -16.31 -6.71
N ALA A 3 -7.62 -16.38 -5.54
CA ALA A 3 -8.34 -16.52 -4.28
C ALA A 3 -9.24 -15.29 -4.01
N PRO A 4 -10.42 -15.44 -3.37
CA PRO A 4 -11.33 -14.32 -3.12
C PRO A 4 -10.67 -13.19 -2.32
N GLU A 5 -9.89 -13.54 -1.31
CA GLU A 5 -9.16 -12.61 -0.44
C GLU A 5 -8.17 -11.72 -1.21
N ILE A 6 -7.47 -12.30 -2.19
CA ILE A 6 -6.55 -11.55 -3.07
C ILE A 6 -7.32 -10.55 -3.94
N THR A 7 -8.49 -10.93 -4.42
CA THR A 7 -9.35 -10.02 -5.19
C THR A 7 -9.81 -8.84 -4.34
N GLU A 8 -10.14 -9.08 -3.07
CA GLU A 8 -10.54 -8.05 -2.12
C GLU A 8 -9.38 -7.10 -1.79
N ILE A 9 -8.17 -7.64 -1.56
CA ILE A 9 -6.95 -6.82 -1.36
C ILE A 9 -6.73 -5.91 -2.57
N ARG A 10 -6.78 -6.43 -3.80
CA ARG A 10 -6.63 -5.61 -5.01
C ARG A 10 -7.68 -4.51 -5.08
N HIS A 11 -8.95 -4.84 -4.83
CA HIS A 11 -10.04 -3.87 -4.89
C HIS A 11 -9.86 -2.76 -3.85
N ALA A 12 -9.49 -3.11 -2.62
CA ALA A 12 -9.30 -2.16 -1.54
C ALA A 12 -8.09 -1.24 -1.80
N VAL A 13 -6.95 -1.79 -2.23
CA VAL A 13 -5.76 -1.00 -2.56
C VAL A 13 -6.04 -0.08 -3.74
N ARG A 14 -6.72 -0.56 -4.78
CA ARG A 14 -7.13 0.26 -5.93
C ARG A 14 -8.03 1.43 -5.50
N ALA A 15 -9.00 1.17 -4.62
CA ALA A 15 -9.91 2.20 -4.14
C ALA A 15 -9.17 3.28 -3.33
N LEU A 16 -8.16 2.90 -2.54
CA LEU A 16 -7.30 3.84 -1.84
C LEU A 16 -6.44 4.65 -2.82
N CYS A 17 -5.76 3.98 -3.76
CA CYS A 17 -4.95 4.65 -4.78
C CYS A 17 -5.76 5.64 -5.63
N ALA A 18 -7.04 5.35 -5.91
CA ALA A 18 -7.92 6.23 -6.68
C ALA A 18 -8.19 7.59 -6.00
N LYS A 19 -7.93 7.72 -4.69
CA LYS A 19 -8.01 9.01 -3.97
C LYS A 19 -6.83 9.94 -4.29
N TYR A 20 -5.73 9.38 -4.78
CA TYR A 20 -4.48 10.09 -5.07
C TYR A 20 -4.21 10.06 -6.56
N GLY A 21 -4.81 11.03 -7.27
CA GLY A 21 -4.70 11.16 -8.72
C GLY A 21 -3.34 11.71 -9.19
N GLU A 22 -3.22 11.86 -10.52
CA GLU A 22 -1.99 12.33 -11.17
C GLU A 22 -1.49 13.68 -10.64
N ASP A 23 -2.39 14.63 -10.37
CA ASP A 23 -2.02 15.96 -9.85
C ASP A 23 -1.28 15.88 -8.51
N TYR A 24 -1.69 14.97 -7.61
CA TYR A 24 -1.02 14.75 -6.32
C TYR A 24 0.42 14.29 -6.53
N TRP A 25 0.62 13.29 -7.41
CA TRP A 25 1.94 12.73 -7.68
C TRP A 25 2.85 13.70 -8.43
N LEU A 26 2.30 14.46 -9.38
CA LEU A 26 3.04 15.47 -10.12
C LEU A 26 3.52 16.61 -9.21
N GLU A 27 2.67 17.06 -8.28
CA GLU A 27 3.08 18.09 -7.32
C GLU A 27 4.16 17.58 -6.39
N LEU A 28 4.00 16.35 -5.88
CA LEU A 28 4.99 15.71 -5.05
C LEU A 28 6.36 15.57 -5.75
N ASP A 29 6.38 15.19 -7.03
CA ASP A 29 7.60 15.11 -7.83
C ASP A 29 8.26 16.48 -8.01
N ARG A 30 7.47 17.53 -8.33
CA ARG A 30 7.96 18.92 -8.46
C ARG A 30 8.62 19.41 -7.18
N GLU A 31 8.02 19.12 -6.05
CA GLU A 31 8.50 19.54 -4.73
C GLU A 31 9.56 18.60 -4.15
N ARG A 32 9.80 17.44 -4.76
CA ARG A 32 10.61 16.34 -4.21
C ARG A 32 10.11 15.91 -2.83
N GLY A 33 8.79 15.92 -2.64
CA GLY A 33 8.11 15.61 -1.40
C GLY A 33 8.01 14.13 -1.09
N TYR A 34 7.58 13.80 0.13
CA TYR A 34 7.22 12.44 0.55
C TYR A 34 5.70 12.31 0.63
N PRO A 35 5.09 11.21 0.14
CA PRO A 35 3.63 11.07 0.05
C PRO A 35 3.01 10.74 1.42
N THR A 36 3.14 11.64 2.39
CA THR A 36 2.79 11.43 3.80
C THR A 36 1.33 11.02 3.97
N GLU A 37 0.41 11.67 3.25
CA GLU A 37 -1.03 11.40 3.34
C GLU A 37 -1.37 10.00 2.83
N PHE A 38 -0.85 9.64 1.65
CA PHE A 38 -1.02 8.32 1.06
C PHE A 38 -0.46 7.21 1.95
N VAL A 39 0.72 7.44 2.53
CA VAL A 39 1.39 6.53 3.45
C VAL A 39 0.60 6.36 4.74
N ALA A 40 0.12 7.46 5.33
CA ALA A 40 -0.71 7.41 6.53
C ALA A 40 -1.97 6.59 6.27
N GLU A 41 -2.64 6.81 5.13
CA GLU A 41 -3.87 6.08 4.81
C GLU A 41 -3.64 4.58 4.57
N LEU A 42 -2.55 4.20 3.89
CA LEU A 42 -2.15 2.80 3.74
C LEU A 42 -1.81 2.15 5.11
N THR A 43 -1.22 2.92 6.02
CA THR A 43 -0.90 2.47 7.38
C THR A 43 -2.17 2.22 8.18
N GLU A 44 -3.10 3.20 8.20
CA GLU A 44 -4.39 3.10 8.89
C GLU A 44 -5.25 1.97 8.33
N SER A 45 -5.10 1.66 7.04
CA SER A 45 -5.78 0.54 6.37
C SER A 45 -5.14 -0.83 6.66
N GLY A 46 -4.01 -0.88 7.38
CA GLY A 46 -3.29 -2.12 7.70
C GLY A 46 -2.47 -2.71 6.54
N PHE A 47 -2.44 -2.07 5.37
CA PHE A 47 -1.72 -2.58 4.20
C PHE A 47 -0.20 -2.52 4.34
N LEU A 48 0.31 -1.70 5.27
CA LEU A 48 1.75 -1.65 5.56
C LEU A 48 2.18 -2.59 6.70
N THR A 49 1.23 -3.26 7.37
CA THR A 49 1.52 -4.24 8.43
C THR A 49 1.13 -5.65 8.03
N VAL A 50 0.94 -5.90 6.73
CA VAL A 50 0.46 -7.17 6.15
C VAL A 50 1.27 -8.37 6.63
N LEU A 51 2.59 -8.24 6.73
CA LEU A 51 3.50 -9.32 7.11
C LEU A 51 3.77 -9.40 8.61
N ILE A 52 3.31 -8.43 9.38
CA ILE A 52 3.52 -8.39 10.82
C ILE A 52 2.52 -9.37 11.47
N PRO A 53 2.97 -10.29 12.35
CA PRO A 53 2.05 -11.19 13.04
C PRO A 53 0.99 -10.44 13.86
N GLU A 54 -0.22 -11.01 13.97
CA GLU A 54 -1.33 -10.41 14.72
C GLU A 54 -0.96 -10.10 16.18
N ALA A 55 -0.12 -10.93 16.81
CA ALA A 55 0.38 -10.71 18.17
C ALA A 55 1.15 -9.39 18.37
N TYR A 56 1.58 -8.77 17.26
CA TYR A 56 2.27 -7.48 17.22
C TYR A 56 1.43 -6.38 16.53
N GLY A 57 0.14 -6.62 16.29
CA GLY A 57 -0.77 -5.63 15.71
C GLY A 57 -0.79 -5.57 14.18
N GLY A 58 -0.23 -6.57 13.49
CA GLY A 58 -0.31 -6.67 12.03
C GLY A 58 -1.39 -7.61 11.52
N ALA A 59 -1.45 -7.79 10.20
CA ALA A 59 -2.47 -8.64 9.56
C ALA A 59 -2.13 -10.14 9.55
N GLY A 60 -0.88 -10.52 9.85
CA GLY A 60 -0.44 -11.92 9.88
C GLY A 60 -0.49 -12.65 8.54
N LEU A 61 -0.53 -11.92 7.42
CA LEU A 61 -0.64 -12.46 6.06
C LEU A 61 0.74 -12.83 5.49
N GLY A 62 0.73 -13.44 4.31
CA GLY A 62 1.91 -13.95 3.63
C GLY A 62 2.53 -12.97 2.62
N VAL A 63 3.67 -13.40 2.07
CA VAL A 63 4.43 -12.65 1.05
C VAL A 63 3.62 -12.45 -0.23
N TYR A 64 2.67 -13.34 -0.53
CA TYR A 64 1.84 -13.22 -1.72
C TYR A 64 0.87 -12.04 -1.61
N GLU A 65 0.22 -11.88 -0.46
CA GLU A 65 -0.68 -10.77 -0.17
C GLU A 65 0.08 -9.44 -0.20
N ALA A 66 1.27 -9.40 0.40
CA ALA A 66 2.15 -8.22 0.35
C ALA A 66 2.56 -7.87 -1.09
N ALA A 67 2.91 -8.88 -1.91
CA ALA A 67 3.23 -8.67 -3.31
C ALA A 67 2.05 -8.10 -4.11
N VAL A 68 0.83 -8.55 -3.82
CA VAL A 68 -0.40 -8.05 -4.46
C VAL A 68 -0.66 -6.59 -4.11
N VAL A 69 -0.50 -6.19 -2.84
CA VAL A 69 -0.60 -4.79 -2.44
C VAL A 69 0.39 -3.93 -3.24
N MET A 70 1.65 -4.36 -3.30
CA MET A 70 2.70 -3.63 -4.01
C MET A 70 2.45 -3.57 -5.52
N GLU A 71 1.98 -4.66 -6.12
CA GLU A 71 1.62 -4.71 -7.53
C GLU A 71 0.51 -3.70 -7.84
N GLU A 72 -0.53 -3.62 -7.00
CA GLU A 72 -1.67 -2.75 -7.25
C GLU A 72 -1.32 -1.26 -7.04
N VAL A 73 -0.45 -0.94 -6.08
CA VAL A 73 0.11 0.42 -5.91
C VAL A 73 0.86 0.84 -7.17
N CYS A 74 1.78 0.01 -7.66
CA CYS A 74 2.52 0.27 -8.92
C CYS A 74 1.57 0.41 -10.11
N ARG A 75 0.57 -0.47 -10.23
CA ARG A 75 -0.42 -0.47 -11.31
C ARG A 75 -1.25 0.80 -11.34
N SER A 76 -1.46 1.42 -10.19
CA SER A 76 -2.22 2.67 -10.05
C SER A 76 -1.38 3.93 -10.34
N GLY A 77 -0.12 3.78 -10.75
CA GLY A 77 0.77 4.91 -11.05
C GLY A 77 1.40 5.55 -9.81
N ALA A 78 1.18 4.98 -8.61
CA ALA A 78 1.75 5.44 -7.36
C ALA A 78 3.18 4.90 -7.15
N HIS A 79 4.02 5.66 -6.43
CA HIS A 79 5.42 5.28 -6.19
C HIS A 79 5.57 4.28 -5.03
N ALA A 80 5.56 2.99 -5.37
CA ALA A 80 5.68 1.88 -4.41
C ALA A 80 6.92 1.93 -3.50
N GLY A 81 8.00 2.62 -3.89
CA GLY A 81 9.19 2.76 -3.05
C GLY A 81 8.94 3.44 -1.69
N ALA A 82 7.92 4.30 -1.57
CA ALA A 82 7.54 4.91 -0.30
C ALA A 82 6.89 3.89 0.67
N CYS A 83 6.22 2.87 0.12
CA CYS A 83 5.49 1.83 0.86
C CYS A 83 6.36 0.58 1.12
N HIS A 84 7.28 0.26 0.21
CA HIS A 84 8.06 -0.99 0.23
C HIS A 84 8.90 -1.14 1.50
N ALA A 85 9.57 -0.07 1.94
CA ALA A 85 10.35 -0.12 3.16
C ALA A 85 9.42 -0.36 4.37
N GLN A 86 8.34 0.41 4.48
CA GLN A 86 7.46 0.40 5.64
C GLN A 86 6.83 -0.97 5.91
N MET A 87 6.58 -1.78 4.88
CA MET A 87 6.08 -3.16 5.01
C MET A 87 6.91 -4.09 5.92
N TYR A 88 8.18 -3.76 6.18
CA TYR A 88 9.09 -4.62 6.96
C TYR A 88 9.81 -3.90 8.12
N VAL A 89 9.71 -2.57 8.25
CA VAL A 89 10.47 -1.81 9.28
C VAL A 89 9.63 -0.98 10.24
N MET A 90 8.34 -0.73 9.96
CA MET A 90 7.50 0.04 10.87
C MET A 90 6.23 -0.76 11.21
N GLY A 91 6.18 -1.25 12.44
CA GLY A 91 4.95 -1.67 13.12
C GLY A 91 4.52 -0.60 14.12
#